data_AF-A0A0R0CVR0-F1
#
_entry.id   AF-A0A0R0CVR0-F1
#
_cell.length_a   1.000
_cell.length_b   1.000
_cell.length_c   1.000
_cell.angle_alpha   90.00
_cell.angle_beta   90.00
_cell.angle_gamma   90.00
#
_symmetry.space_group_name_H-M   'P 1'
#
loop_
_entity.id
_entity.type
_entity.pdbx_description
1 polymer ?
#
loop_
_entity_poly.entity_id
_entity_poly.type
_entity_poly.pdbx_seq_one_letter_code
_entity_poly.pdbx_strand_id
1 'polypeptide(L)'
;MRKRVYHFSLHTVFDAPMVDVQFLNEEQTVRSIQRITCFSKYMVRKVDTSASVHFLNISSVDSWITDLADLHHYNRSFFTGEIAKSYSAITTSEEVRKYFESNLSVLLKYYIQDSMMRNRIREPLESISLEMNDKVLEIHVDIKGDVEILNSDGKLREKINALLFRRARYAGPFSITETDIPF
;
A
#
# COMPACT_ATOMS: atom_id res chain seq x y z
N MET A 1 -5.26 -6.50 -11.69
CA MET A 1 -6.52 -6.16 -11.01
C MET A 1 -6.22 -5.28 -9.80
N ARG A 2 -6.63 -4.00 -9.78
CA ARG A 2 -6.50 -3.14 -8.59
C ARG A 2 -7.39 -3.75 -7.49
N LYS A 3 -6.80 -4.26 -6.41
CA LYS A 3 -7.57 -4.67 -5.22
C LYS A 3 -8.04 -3.39 -4.53
N ARG A 4 -9.32 -3.09 -4.63
CA ARG A 4 -9.96 -2.01 -3.87
C ARG A 4 -10.44 -2.63 -2.55
N VAL A 5 -10.09 -2.01 -1.44
CA VAL A 5 -10.66 -2.37 -0.14
C VAL A 5 -11.95 -1.55 -0.03
N TYR A 6 -13.08 -2.24 -0.02
CA TYR A 6 -14.37 -1.63 0.27
C TYR A 6 -14.70 -1.91 1.73
N HIS A 7 -14.94 -0.84 2.50
CA HIS A 7 -15.49 -0.95 3.84
C HIS A 7 -16.98 -0.65 3.76
N PHE A 8 -17.81 -1.63 4.11
CA PHE A 8 -19.25 -1.45 4.21
C PHE A 8 -19.61 -1.23 5.68
N SER A 9 -20.26 -0.11 5.95
CA SER A 9 -20.83 0.21 7.26
C SER A 9 -22.33 0.44 7.13
N LEU A 10 -23.11 -0.29 7.90
CA LEU A 10 -24.56 -0.12 7.99
C LEU A 10 -24.87 0.69 9.24
N HIS A 11 -25.64 1.76 9.09
CA HIS A 11 -26.06 2.62 10.19
C HIS A 11 -27.57 2.57 10.32
N THR A 12 -28.05 2.03 11.42
CA THR A 12 -29.48 1.92 11.74
C THR A 12 -29.79 2.91 12.85
N VAL A 13 -30.63 3.90 12.56
CA VAL A 13 -31.03 4.94 13.51
C VAL A 13 -32.39 4.59 14.12
N PHE A 14 -32.49 4.66 15.45
CA PHE A 14 -33.73 4.45 16.19
C PHE A 14 -34.22 5.75 16.80
N ASP A 15 -35.49 6.05 16.55
CA ASP A 15 -36.25 7.05 17.30
C ASP A 15 -36.99 6.38 18.47
N ALA A 16 -36.23 5.67 19.30
CA ALA A 16 -36.73 4.98 20.48
C ALA A 16 -35.60 4.80 21.51
N PRO A 17 -35.92 4.68 22.82
CA PRO A 17 -34.92 4.37 23.84
C PRO A 17 -34.18 3.08 23.51
N MET A 18 -32.84 3.15 23.50
CA MET A 18 -31.97 1.98 23.36
C MET A 18 -31.39 1.60 24.73
N VAL A 19 -31.42 0.30 25.03
CA VAL A 19 -30.91 -0.26 26.29
C VAL A 19 -30.02 -1.47 26.03
N ASP A 20 -28.93 -1.56 26.79
CA ASP A 20 -28.15 -2.79 26.96
C ASP A 20 -28.70 -3.53 28.18
N VAL A 21 -28.97 -4.83 28.02
CA VAL A 21 -29.48 -5.69 29.09
C VAL A 21 -28.48 -6.80 29.32
N GLN A 22 -27.87 -6.79 30.51
CA GLN A 22 -26.90 -7.79 30.94
C GLN A 22 -27.54 -8.69 31.99
N PHE A 23 -27.41 -9.99 31.79
CA PHE A 23 -27.83 -11.01 32.75
C PHE A 23 -26.59 -11.60 33.41
N LEU A 24 -26.45 -11.42 34.71
CA LEU A 24 -25.38 -12.02 35.50
C LEU A 24 -26.01 -12.73 36.70
N ASN A 25 -25.91 -14.07 36.75
CA ASN A 25 -26.43 -14.89 37.85
C ASN A 25 -27.89 -14.55 38.24
N GLU A 26 -28.80 -14.52 37.26
CA GLU A 26 -30.23 -14.18 37.42
C GLU A 26 -30.54 -12.71 37.80
N GLU A 27 -29.53 -11.87 38.03
CA GLU A 27 -29.70 -10.42 38.18
C GLU A 27 -29.67 -9.73 36.81
N GLN A 28 -30.68 -8.90 36.55
CA GLN A 28 -30.79 -8.08 35.35
C GLN A 28 -30.24 -6.67 35.60
N THR A 29 -29.20 -6.29 34.88
CA THR A 29 -28.73 -4.90 34.82
C THR A 29 -29.15 -4.29 33.48
N VAL A 30 -29.94 -3.22 33.52
CA VAL A 30 -30.36 -2.45 32.34
C VAL A 30 -29.60 -1.12 32.32
N ARG A 31 -28.97 -0.80 31.18
CA ARG A 31 -28.28 0.47 30.99
C ARG A 31 -28.79 1.15 29.73
N SER A 32 -29.10 2.44 29.81
CA SER A 32 -29.36 3.21 28.60
C SER A 32 -28.05 3.36 27.81
N ILE A 33 -28.15 3.16 26.51
CA ILE A 33 -27.03 3.27 25.59
C ILE A 33 -27.44 4.12 24.39
N GLN A 34 -26.47 4.78 23.78
CA GLN A 34 -26.71 5.63 22.61
C GLN A 34 -26.17 5.01 21.32
N ARG A 35 -25.37 3.95 21.45
CA ARG A 35 -24.70 3.28 20.33
C ARG A 35 -24.40 1.81 20.65
N ILE A 36 -24.66 0.92 19.70
CA ILE A 36 -24.11 -0.44 19.66
C ILE A 36 -23.32 -0.59 18.37
N THR A 37 -22.13 -1.20 18.43
CA THR A 37 -21.37 -1.59 17.23
C THR A 37 -21.21 -3.10 17.19
N CYS A 38 -21.60 -3.71 16.08
CA CYS A 38 -21.49 -5.14 15.84
C CYS A 38 -20.62 -5.40 14.61
N PHE A 39 -19.78 -6.42 14.68
CA PHE A 39 -19.09 -6.95 13.51
C PHE A 39 -19.86 -8.17 13.02
N SER A 40 -20.51 -8.04 11.86
CA SER A 40 -21.31 -9.12 11.28
C SER A 40 -20.66 -9.66 10.02
N LYS A 41 -20.50 -10.98 9.95
CA LYS A 41 -20.19 -11.70 8.72
C LYS A 41 -21.50 -12.03 8.02
N TYR A 42 -21.60 -11.68 6.74
CA TYR A 42 -22.74 -12.02 5.89
C TYR A 42 -22.27 -12.39 4.49
N MET A 43 -23.03 -13.25 3.82
CA MET A 43 -22.69 -13.75 2.50
C MET A 43 -23.41 -12.93 1.42
N VAL A 44 -22.66 -12.16 0.62
CA VAL A 44 -23.20 -11.46 -0.56
C VAL A 44 -22.70 -12.16 -1.82
N ARG A 45 -23.62 -12.63 -2.67
CA ARG A 45 -23.27 -13.34 -3.93
C ARG A 45 -22.29 -14.50 -3.73
N LYS A 46 -22.45 -15.29 -2.66
CA LYS A 46 -21.57 -16.41 -2.27
C LYS A 46 -20.14 -16.00 -1.89
N VAL A 47 -19.91 -14.73 -1.56
CA VAL A 47 -18.64 -14.22 -1.04
C VAL A 47 -18.85 -13.78 0.41
N ASP A 48 -18.08 -14.35 1.32
CA ASP A 48 -18.03 -13.92 2.72
C ASP A 48 -17.62 -12.45 2.78
N THR A 49 -18.50 -11.64 3.33
CA THR A 49 -18.30 -10.20 3.51
C THR A 49 -18.46 -9.89 4.99
N SER A 50 -17.70 -8.92 5.50
CA SER A 50 -17.85 -8.40 6.85
C SER A 50 -18.31 -6.94 6.76
N ALA A 51 -19.28 -6.54 7.58
CA ALA A 51 -19.59 -5.13 7.83
C ALA A 51 -19.46 -4.81 9.30
N SER A 52 -19.16 -3.55 9.53
CA SER A 52 -19.51 -2.90 10.78
C SER A 52 -20.99 -2.48 10.71
N VAL A 53 -21.78 -2.92 11.68
CA VAL A 53 -23.16 -2.51 11.85
C VAL A 53 -23.23 -1.63 13.08
N HIS A 54 -23.75 -0.41 12.91
CA HIS A 54 -23.90 0.56 13.97
C HIS A 54 -25.39 0.79 14.20
N PHE A 55 -25.82 0.58 15.43
CA PHE A 55 -27.15 0.95 15.90
C PHE A 55 -27.00 2.23 16.70
N LEU A 56 -27.75 3.27 16.34
CA LEU A 56 -27.62 4.61 16.88
C LEU A 56 -28.97 5.11 17.36
N ASN A 57 -29.00 5.74 18.52
CA ASN A 57 -30.17 6.52 18.91
C ASN A 57 -30.19 7.83 18.11
N ILE A 58 -31.38 8.34 17.78
CA ILE A 58 -31.51 9.60 17.02
C ILE A 58 -30.77 10.77 17.69
N SER A 59 -30.72 10.79 19.03
CA SER A 59 -30.03 11.85 19.79
C SER A 59 -28.50 11.82 19.66
N SER A 60 -27.91 10.73 19.16
CA SER A 60 -26.45 10.59 18.99
C SER A 60 -25.98 10.71 17.55
N VAL A 61 -26.88 10.90 16.58
CA VAL A 61 -26.53 10.94 15.14
C VAL A 61 -25.50 12.03 14.83
N ASP A 62 -25.69 13.25 15.33
CA ASP A 62 -24.76 14.36 15.05
C ASP A 62 -23.37 14.11 15.62
N SER A 63 -23.31 13.58 16.85
CA SER A 63 -22.04 13.17 17.46
C SER A 63 -21.37 12.05 16.68
N TRP A 64 -22.15 11.10 16.14
CA TRP A 64 -21.62 10.01 15.33
C TRP A 64 -21.09 10.45 13.97
N ILE A 65 -21.77 11.40 13.31
CA ILE A 65 -21.27 12.00 12.07
C ILE A 65 -19.92 12.68 12.32
N THR A 66 -19.79 13.35 13.47
CA THR A 66 -18.53 14.00 13.89
C THR A 66 -17.43 12.96 14.13
N ASP A 67 -17.71 11.90 14.90
CA ASP A 67 -16.79 10.78 15.12
C ASP A 67 -16.29 10.17 13.79
N LEU A 68 -17.19 9.98 12.83
CA LEU A 68 -16.85 9.45 11.50
C LEU A 68 -15.95 10.39 10.70
N ALA A 69 -16.21 11.70 10.76
CA ALA A 69 -15.37 12.70 10.11
C ALA A 69 -13.97 12.72 10.72
N ASP A 70 -13.86 12.72 12.04
CA ASP A 70 -12.59 12.70 12.76
C ASP A 70 -11.78 11.43 12.46
N LEU A 71 -12.44 10.27 12.44
CA LEU A 71 -11.81 9.01 12.07
C LEU A 71 -11.33 9.02 10.61
N HIS A 72 -12.09 9.63 9.69
CA HIS A 72 -11.66 9.82 8.31
C HIS A 72 -10.43 10.72 8.21
N HIS A 73 -10.42 11.86 8.91
CA HIS A 73 -9.29 12.78 8.96
C HIS A 73 -8.04 12.12 9.54
N TYR A 74 -8.18 11.40 10.66
CA TYR A 74 -7.09 10.62 11.25
C TYR A 74 -6.54 9.59 10.27
N ASN A 75 -7.40 8.76 9.68
CA ASN A 75 -6.99 7.72 8.74
C ASN A 75 -6.24 8.30 7.54
N ARG A 76 -6.73 9.40 6.97
CA ARG A 76 -6.06 10.08 5.87
C ARG A 76 -4.66 10.54 6.28
N SER A 77 -4.55 11.22 7.41
CA SER A 77 -3.26 11.71 7.93
C SER A 77 -2.29 10.56 8.19
N PHE A 78 -2.74 9.52 8.89
CA PHE A 78 -1.97 8.32 9.19
C PHE A 78 -1.45 7.63 7.92
N PHE A 79 -2.33 7.28 6.98
CA PHE A 79 -1.92 6.58 5.76
C PHE A 79 -1.03 7.44 4.85
N THR A 80 -1.28 8.75 4.76
CA THR A 80 -0.38 9.66 4.05
C THR A 80 1.01 9.68 4.71
N GLY A 81 1.07 9.73 6.04
CA GLY A 81 2.32 9.64 6.80
C GLY A 81 3.07 8.33 6.56
N GLU A 82 2.39 7.19 6.58
CA GLU A 82 3.01 5.88 6.33
C GLU A 82 3.55 5.75 4.89
N ILE A 83 2.85 6.32 3.90
CA ILE A 83 3.36 6.39 2.52
C ILE A 83 4.63 7.24 2.46
N ALA A 84 4.64 8.40 3.12
CA ALA A 84 5.81 9.26 3.18
C ALA A 84 7.00 8.58 3.88
N LYS A 85 6.76 7.86 4.98
CA LYS A 85 7.78 7.05 5.67
C LYS A 85 8.32 5.94 4.77
N SER A 86 7.46 5.21 4.05
CA SER A 86 7.89 4.19 3.10
C SER A 86 8.77 4.77 1.99
N TYR A 87 8.43 5.95 1.48
CA TYR A 87 9.25 6.66 0.49
C TYR A 87 10.59 7.14 1.09
N SER A 88 10.57 7.72 2.29
CA SER A 88 11.81 8.10 2.98
C SER A 88 12.70 6.89 3.21
N ALA A 89 12.12 5.77 3.63
CA ALA A 89 12.87 4.57 4.00
C ALA A 89 13.66 3.98 2.82
N ILE A 90 13.11 3.96 1.60
CA ILE A 90 13.88 3.52 0.42
C ILE A 90 15.01 4.50 0.09
N THR A 91 14.85 5.80 0.36
CA THR A 91 15.90 6.79 0.13
C THR A 91 16.99 6.78 1.21
N THR A 92 16.66 6.49 2.46
CA THR A 92 17.59 6.67 3.59
C THR A 92 18.15 5.37 4.18
N SER A 93 17.45 4.24 4.08
CA SER A 93 17.88 2.95 4.66
C SER A 93 18.34 1.97 3.60
N GLU A 94 19.58 1.49 3.76
CA GLU A 94 20.15 0.45 2.92
C GLU A 94 19.43 -0.89 3.11
N GLU A 95 19.03 -1.23 4.33
CA GLU A 95 18.31 -2.48 4.61
C GLU A 95 16.96 -2.53 3.88
N VAL A 96 16.26 -1.39 3.84
CA VAL A 96 14.99 -1.27 3.12
C VAL A 96 15.22 -1.37 1.61
N ARG A 97 16.30 -0.79 1.08
CA ARG A 97 16.68 -0.99 -0.33
C ARG A 97 16.97 -2.45 -0.65
N LYS A 98 17.77 -3.14 0.17
CA LYS A 98 18.05 -4.59 0.00
C LYS A 98 16.79 -5.45 0.08
N TYR A 99 15.88 -5.11 0.99
CA TYR A 99 14.56 -5.75 1.03
C TYR A 99 13.79 -5.57 -0.27
N PHE A 100 13.73 -4.35 -0.82
CA PHE A 100 13.06 -4.12 -2.09
C PHE A 100 13.78 -4.76 -3.27
N GLU A 101 15.11 -4.71 -3.31
CA GLU A 101 15.95 -5.35 -4.32
C GLU A 101 15.59 -6.84 -4.44
N SER A 102 15.59 -7.59 -3.34
CA SER A 102 15.23 -9.02 -3.34
C SER A 102 13.82 -9.29 -3.88
N ASN A 103 12.87 -8.39 -3.58
CA ASN A 103 11.48 -8.51 -4.01
C ASN A 103 11.24 -8.07 -5.46
N LEU A 104 12.11 -7.23 -6.01
CA LEU A 104 12.00 -6.63 -7.33
C LEU A 104 12.91 -7.30 -8.37
N SER A 105 14.00 -7.95 -7.94
CA SER A 105 15.11 -8.42 -8.77
C SER A 105 14.64 -9.23 -9.97
N VAL A 106 13.77 -10.22 -9.77
CA VAL A 106 13.27 -11.09 -10.86
C VAL A 106 12.57 -10.28 -11.97
N LEU A 107 11.70 -9.34 -11.59
CA LEU A 107 10.94 -8.55 -12.56
C LEU A 107 11.80 -7.46 -13.20
N LEU A 108 12.69 -6.82 -12.42
CA LEU A 108 13.66 -5.87 -12.95
C LEU A 108 14.56 -6.54 -13.98
N LYS A 109 15.13 -7.71 -13.66
CA LYS A 109 15.97 -8.48 -14.59
C LYS A 109 15.23 -8.81 -15.86
N TYR A 110 14.01 -9.31 -15.74
CA TYR A 110 13.19 -9.64 -16.89
C TYR A 110 12.92 -8.42 -17.79
N TYR A 111 12.56 -7.27 -17.22
CA TYR A 111 12.29 -6.06 -18.01
C TYR A 111 13.54 -5.49 -18.67
N ILE A 112 14.66 -5.46 -17.96
CA ILE A 112 15.93 -4.96 -18.47
C ILE A 112 16.46 -5.89 -19.56
N GLN A 113 16.46 -7.21 -19.36
CA GLN A 113 16.87 -8.19 -20.37
C GLN A 113 16.00 -8.11 -21.64
N ASP A 114 14.68 -7.94 -21.49
CA ASP A 114 13.75 -7.72 -22.61
C ASP A 114 14.09 -6.45 -23.40
N SER A 115 14.54 -5.37 -22.74
CA SER A 115 15.04 -4.16 -23.42
C SER A 115 16.40 -4.38 -24.09
N MET A 116 17.35 -5.02 -23.40
CA MET A 116 18.67 -5.36 -23.94
C MET A 116 18.55 -6.16 -25.24
N MET A 117 17.69 -7.19 -25.26
CA MET A 117 17.43 -8.00 -26.45
C MET A 117 16.89 -7.18 -27.63
N ARG A 118 15.96 -6.24 -27.38
CA ARG A 118 15.46 -5.33 -28.43
C ARG A 118 16.55 -4.43 -28.99
N ASN A 119 17.48 -4.02 -28.14
CA ASN A 119 18.61 -3.15 -28.48
C ASN A 119 19.87 -3.92 -28.93
N ARG A 120 19.74 -5.22 -29.22
CA ARG A 120 20.83 -6.11 -29.69
C ARG A 120 21.99 -6.30 -28.70
N ILE A 121 21.78 -5.98 -27.43
CA ILE A 121 22.70 -6.31 -26.33
C ILE A 121 22.41 -7.75 -25.91
N ARG A 122 23.38 -8.65 -26.10
CA ARG A 122 23.20 -10.11 -25.91
C ARG A 122 23.85 -10.66 -24.64
N GLU A 123 24.30 -9.77 -23.75
CA GLU A 123 24.86 -10.16 -22.47
C GLU A 123 23.76 -10.61 -21.51
N PRO A 124 24.00 -11.68 -20.72
CA PRO A 124 23.10 -12.08 -19.66
C PRO A 124 23.21 -11.11 -18.49
N LEU A 125 22.07 -10.71 -17.93
CA LEU A 125 22.01 -9.91 -16.72
C LEU A 125 21.96 -10.83 -15.49
N GLU A 126 23.06 -10.93 -14.73
CA GLU A 126 23.17 -11.88 -13.62
C GLU A 126 22.72 -11.27 -12.29
N SER A 127 22.90 -9.96 -12.10
CA SER A 127 22.64 -9.26 -10.85
C SER A 127 22.06 -7.86 -11.06
N ILE A 128 21.32 -7.41 -10.05
CA ILE A 128 20.81 -6.05 -9.96
C ILE A 128 20.92 -5.63 -8.50
N SER A 129 21.46 -4.44 -8.25
CA SER A 129 21.38 -3.80 -6.94
C SER A 129 20.68 -2.46 -7.00
N LEU A 130 20.13 -2.04 -5.85
CA LEU A 130 19.48 -0.76 -5.69
C LEU A 130 20.28 0.14 -4.75
N GLU A 131 20.78 1.25 -5.27
CA GLU A 131 21.47 2.28 -4.48
C GLU A 131 20.78 3.63 -4.61
N MET A 132 21.08 4.52 -3.68
CA MET A 132 20.57 5.88 -3.71
C MET A 132 21.76 6.82 -3.86
N ASN A 133 21.81 7.54 -4.97
CA ASN A 133 22.71 8.69 -5.13
C ASN A 133 22.01 9.95 -4.59
N ASP A 134 22.70 11.08 -4.52
CA ASP A 134 22.26 12.36 -3.96
C ASP A 134 20.89 12.85 -4.49
N LYS A 135 20.45 12.36 -5.66
CA LYS A 135 19.21 12.82 -6.32
C LYS A 135 18.33 11.72 -6.89
N VAL A 136 18.83 10.51 -7.12
CA VAL A 136 18.12 9.46 -7.88
C VAL A 136 18.34 8.08 -7.28
N LEU A 137 17.34 7.21 -7.44
CA LEU A 137 17.49 5.78 -7.18
C LEU A 137 18.24 5.14 -8.35
N GLU A 138 19.40 4.57 -8.09
CA GLU A 138 20.21 3.88 -9.09
C GLU A 138 19.90 2.38 -9.09
N ILE A 139 19.70 1.84 -10.28
CA ILE A 139 19.54 0.42 -10.56
C ILE A 139 20.83 -0.03 -11.21
N HIS A 140 21.74 -0.60 -10.41
CA HIS A 140 23.01 -1.08 -10.93
C HIS A 140 22.81 -2.41 -11.65
N VAL A 141 23.42 -2.54 -12.82
CA VAL A 141 23.37 -3.72 -13.68
C VAL A 141 24.79 -4.16 -14.02
N ASP A 142 25.00 -5.46 -14.06
CA ASP A 142 26.28 -6.09 -14.37
C ASP A 142 26.48 -6.32 -15.87
N ILE A 143 26.38 -5.25 -16.66
CA ILE A 143 26.55 -5.30 -18.11
C ILE A 143 27.74 -4.46 -18.54
N LYS A 144 28.38 -4.84 -19.65
CA LYS A 144 29.42 -4.04 -20.30
C LYS A 144 28.80 -3.36 -21.51
N GLY A 145 28.43 -2.08 -21.39
CA GLY A 145 27.99 -1.31 -22.55
C GLY A 145 26.99 -0.22 -22.23
N ASP A 146 26.68 0.58 -23.25
CA ASP A 146 25.98 1.85 -23.13
C ASP A 146 24.60 1.77 -22.44
N VAL A 147 24.60 2.00 -21.12
CA VAL A 147 23.40 2.13 -20.28
C VAL A 147 22.52 3.32 -20.68
N GLU A 148 23.00 4.27 -21.50
CA GLU A 148 22.17 5.35 -22.02
C GLU A 148 21.07 4.82 -22.94
N ILE A 149 21.33 3.73 -23.67
CA ILE A 149 20.32 3.06 -24.50
C ILE A 149 19.16 2.51 -23.64
N LEU A 150 19.47 1.99 -22.46
CA LEU A 150 18.44 1.52 -21.51
C LEU A 150 17.71 2.69 -20.85
N ASN A 151 18.44 3.76 -20.50
CA ASN A 151 17.86 4.97 -19.93
C ASN A 151 17.00 5.77 -20.92
N SER A 152 17.18 5.58 -22.23
CA SER A 152 16.37 6.21 -23.28
C SER A 152 15.21 5.33 -23.78
N ASP A 153 15.14 4.05 -23.40
CA ASP A 153 13.99 3.18 -23.69
C ASP A 153 12.77 3.56 -22.83
N GLY A 154 11.91 4.43 -23.36
CA GLY A 154 10.69 4.88 -22.68
C GLY A 154 9.77 3.74 -22.22
N LYS A 155 9.69 2.63 -22.97
CA LYS A 155 8.85 1.48 -22.60
C LYS A 155 9.45 0.72 -21.41
N LEU A 156 10.78 0.58 -21.36
CA LEU A 156 11.47 0.05 -20.19
C LEU A 156 11.23 0.95 -18.98
N ARG A 157 11.42 2.26 -19.14
CA ARG A 157 11.23 3.22 -18.05
C ARG A 157 9.82 3.19 -17.48
N GLU A 158 8.80 3.12 -18.32
CA GLU A 158 7.40 2.99 -17.87
C GLU A 158 7.17 1.72 -17.05
N LYS A 159 7.71 0.57 -17.51
CA LYS A 159 7.62 -0.71 -16.79
C LYS A 159 8.30 -0.65 -15.42
N ILE A 160 9.51 -0.08 -15.36
CA ILE A 160 10.27 0.06 -14.11
C ILE A 160 9.57 1.03 -13.15
N ASN A 161 9.13 2.20 -13.64
CA ASN A 161 8.39 3.17 -12.83
C ASN A 161 7.13 2.53 -12.22
N ALA A 162 6.32 1.86 -13.04
CA ALA A 162 5.13 1.17 -12.58
C ALA A 162 5.44 0.08 -11.54
N LEU A 163 6.58 -0.62 -11.68
CA LEU A 163 7.03 -1.64 -10.74
C LEU A 163 7.45 -1.03 -9.40
N LEU A 164 8.30 0.00 -9.42
CA LEU A 164 8.77 0.74 -8.24
C LEU A 164 7.60 1.35 -7.48
N PHE A 165 6.68 2.01 -8.18
CA PHE A 165 5.48 2.58 -7.57
C PHE A 165 4.57 1.49 -6.97
N ARG A 166 4.38 0.38 -7.66
CA ARG A 166 3.48 -0.69 -7.22
C ARG A 166 4.01 -1.45 -6.00
N ARG A 167 5.32 -1.68 -5.93
CA ARG A 167 5.94 -2.56 -4.93
C ARG A 167 6.64 -1.80 -3.81
N ALA A 168 7.25 -0.67 -4.11
CA ALA A 168 7.99 0.15 -3.15
C ALA A 168 7.34 1.52 -2.86
N ARG A 169 6.22 1.85 -3.53
CA ARG A 169 5.58 3.18 -3.46
C ARG A 169 6.53 4.33 -3.82
N TYR A 170 7.62 4.01 -4.51
CA TYR A 170 8.60 4.96 -4.98
C TYR A 170 8.13 5.59 -6.30
N ALA A 171 7.99 6.91 -6.31
CA ALA A 171 7.62 7.71 -7.48
C ALA A 171 8.71 8.72 -7.88
N GLY A 172 9.91 8.59 -7.29
CA GLY A 172 11.03 9.48 -7.55
C GLY A 172 11.75 9.15 -8.86
N PRO A 173 12.71 9.99 -9.27
CA PRO A 173 13.55 9.74 -10.42
C PRO A 173 14.49 8.55 -10.18
N PHE A 174 14.72 7.75 -11.21
CA PHE A 174 15.67 6.64 -11.16
C PHE A 174 16.57 6.65 -12.40
N SER A 175 17.72 5.99 -12.32
CA SER A 175 18.61 5.72 -13.45
C SER A 175 19.05 4.26 -13.43
N ILE A 176 19.35 3.73 -14.61
CA ILE A 176 20.05 2.45 -14.75
C ILE A 176 21.54 2.79 -14.89
N THR A 177 22.38 2.23 -14.03
CA THR A 177 23.82 2.51 -13.99
C THR A 177 24.58 1.19 -14.13
N GLU A 178 25.80 1.23 -14.66
CA GLU A 178 26.69 0.06 -14.59
C GLU A 178 27.13 -0.17 -13.14
N THR A 179 27.36 -1.42 -12.77
CA THR A 179 28.07 -1.72 -11.52
C THR A 179 29.54 -1.36 -11.70
N ASP A 180 30.01 -0.34 -10.99
CA ASP A 180 31.46 -0.10 -10.82
C ASP A 180 32.00 -1.24 -9.95
N ILE A 181 32.48 -2.31 -10.58
CA ILE A 181 33.30 -3.30 -9.89
C ILE A 181 34.71 -2.69 -9.81
N PRO A 182 35.20 -2.30 -8.61
CA PRO A 182 36.59 -1.88 -8.48
C PRO A 182 37.45 -3.11 -8.80
N PHE A 183 38.35 -2.96 -9.77
CA PHE A 183 39.32 -3.99 -10.16
C PHE A 183 40.20 -4.43 -8.97
#